data_AF-A0A836KJU9-F1
#
_entry.id   AF-A0A836KJU9-F1
#
_cell.length_a   1.000
_cell.length_b   1.000
_cell.length_c   1.000
_cell.angle_alpha   90.00
_cell.angle_beta   90.00
_cell.angle_gamma   90.00
#
_symmetry.space_group_name_H-M   'P 1'
#
loop_
_entity.id
_entity.type
_entity.pdbx_description
1 polymer ?
#
loop_
_entity_poly.entity_id
_entity_poly.type
_entity_poly.pdbx_seq_one_letter_code
_entity_poly.pdbx_strand_id
1 'polypeptide(L)'
;MTRRCVARLLAVFCLTAVLALLCCETARAQAKCGSIALCKPYEKMGPACARNKRMNLRFVLQTARENNFTVGAEVHHVATYGFCPVVDQLSSFTLTGAPFLATSYTKNDTSGKVTNHLSLGMTPRYLSVYGFGASNSTHFPEKGVSRGTVLVAINGSDFTGVVNSVGVVTMLSLEIGLNNGLFNYIGASKASKRAVVNPNYNASLCSNGSESSGSVNYCEKEIFMPVAAKVVQPAKVGFIPTCNAKDICTVGNPRIYTCIGDIPGQKNCGVYRSDPEEIRDLRMTVLVSYYGTDSRRNVLTSGGKNPLNFVSFVKTNALYAIGDRISSLFTGNISVRL
;
A
#
# COMPACT_ATOMS: atom_id res chain seq x y z
N MET A 1 -5.60 -45.61 24.48
CA MET A 1 -4.41 -44.74 24.69
C MET A 1 -3.87 -44.12 23.41
N THR A 2 -4.00 -44.77 22.24
CA THR A 2 -3.52 -44.31 20.92
C THR A 2 -4.19 -43.04 20.37
N ARG A 3 -5.49 -42.81 20.63
CA ARG A 3 -6.23 -41.60 20.16
C ARG A 3 -5.67 -40.26 20.69
N ARG A 4 -5.12 -40.22 21.91
CA ARG A 4 -4.57 -38.99 22.50
C ARG A 4 -3.20 -38.61 21.93
N CYS A 5 -2.42 -39.59 21.46
CA CYS A 5 -1.12 -39.32 20.83
C CYS A 5 -1.27 -38.72 19.43
N VAL A 6 -2.24 -39.22 18.65
CA VAL A 6 -2.48 -38.75 17.26
C VAL A 6 -2.96 -37.31 17.23
N ALA A 7 -3.87 -36.90 18.15
CA ALA A 7 -4.35 -35.52 18.24
C ALA A 7 -3.25 -34.53 18.63
N ARG A 8 -2.30 -34.94 19.50
CA ARG A 8 -1.14 -34.12 19.88
C ARG A 8 -0.14 -33.99 18.74
N LEU A 9 0.09 -35.07 17.97
CA LEU A 9 0.97 -35.03 16.81
C LEU A 9 0.42 -34.11 15.71
N LEU A 10 -0.89 -34.17 15.44
CA LEU A 10 -1.57 -33.29 14.47
C LEU A 10 -1.54 -31.82 14.89
N ALA A 11 -1.75 -31.52 16.17
CA ALA A 11 -1.64 -30.16 16.69
C ALA A 11 -0.21 -29.61 16.53
N VAL A 12 0.82 -30.43 16.79
CA VAL A 12 2.22 -30.06 16.59
C VAL A 12 2.53 -29.84 15.10
N PHE A 13 2.07 -30.72 14.21
CA PHE A 13 2.27 -30.56 12.77
C PHE A 13 1.59 -29.29 12.21
N CYS A 14 0.34 -29.00 12.64
CA CYS A 14 -0.35 -27.76 12.29
C CYS A 14 0.40 -26.53 12.84
N LEU A 15 0.89 -26.58 14.09
CA LEU A 15 1.66 -25.49 14.68
C LEU A 15 2.97 -25.26 13.90
N THR A 16 3.68 -26.32 13.53
CA THR A 16 4.92 -26.22 12.73
C THR A 16 4.68 -25.75 11.29
N ALA A 17 3.57 -26.13 10.65
CA ALA A 17 3.21 -25.65 9.33
C ALA A 17 2.82 -24.16 9.37
N VAL A 18 2.11 -23.73 10.42
CA VAL A 18 1.79 -22.32 10.67
C VAL A 18 3.07 -21.53 10.98
N LEU A 19 4.00 -22.06 11.79
CA LEU A 19 5.31 -21.46 12.07
C LEU A 19 6.21 -21.37 10.83
N ALA A 20 6.20 -22.38 9.95
CA ALA A 20 6.93 -22.37 8.69
C ALA A 20 6.34 -21.39 7.67
N LEU A 21 5.02 -21.21 7.66
CA LEU A 21 4.34 -20.16 6.90
C LEU A 21 4.55 -18.76 7.51
N LEU A 22 4.88 -18.68 8.80
CA LEU A 22 5.19 -17.45 9.55
C LEU A 22 6.66 -17.06 9.53
N CYS A 23 7.53 -17.75 8.78
CA CYS A 23 8.91 -17.31 8.49
C CYS A 23 8.91 -16.09 7.55
N CYS A 24 8.18 -15.03 7.94
CA CYS A 24 8.27 -13.72 7.36
C CYS A 24 9.55 -13.09 7.92
N GLU A 25 10.55 -12.86 7.09
CA GLU A 25 11.74 -12.13 7.52
C GLU A 25 11.29 -10.75 8.03
N THR A 26 11.44 -10.50 9.34
CA THR A 26 11.21 -9.19 9.93
C THR A 26 12.46 -8.34 9.68
N ALA A 27 12.42 -7.51 8.65
CA ALA A 27 13.54 -6.62 8.34
C ALA A 27 13.36 -5.26 9.03
N ARG A 28 14.41 -4.81 9.72
CA ARG A 28 14.52 -3.42 10.22
C ARG A 28 14.88 -2.48 9.06
N ALA A 29 14.57 -1.19 9.22
CA ALA A 29 14.96 -0.19 8.23
C ALA A 29 16.48 -0.20 8.02
N GLN A 30 16.92 -0.16 6.76
CA GLN A 30 18.33 -0.24 6.38
C GLN A 30 18.68 1.01 5.57
N ALA A 31 19.61 1.82 6.08
CA ALA A 31 20.16 2.97 5.36
C ALA A 31 21.10 2.56 4.21
N LYS A 32 21.69 1.35 4.29
CA LYS A 32 22.59 0.79 3.28
C LYS A 32 22.26 -0.68 3.05
N CYS A 33 22.01 -1.06 1.81
CA CYS A 33 21.54 -2.39 1.44
C CYS A 33 22.62 -3.28 0.84
N GLY A 34 23.87 -3.05 1.25
CA GLY A 34 25.06 -3.60 0.62
C GLY A 34 25.51 -2.80 -0.61
N SER A 35 26.52 -3.32 -1.31
CA SER A 35 27.10 -2.76 -2.53
C SER A 35 26.35 -3.16 -3.81
N ILE A 36 25.36 -4.06 -3.70
CA ILE A 36 24.62 -4.59 -4.84
C ILE A 36 23.63 -3.52 -5.35
N ALA A 37 23.63 -3.30 -6.66
CA ALA A 37 22.68 -2.39 -7.30
C ALA A 37 21.23 -2.82 -7.02
N LEU A 38 20.44 -1.89 -6.48
CA LEU A 38 19.03 -2.10 -6.16
C LEU A 38 18.16 -1.84 -7.40
N CYS A 39 17.23 -2.73 -7.67
CA CYS A 39 16.24 -2.48 -8.73
C CYS A 39 15.27 -1.37 -8.33
N LYS A 40 14.77 -0.64 -9.33
CA LYS A 40 13.86 0.49 -9.16
C LYS A 40 12.77 0.42 -10.24
N PRO A 41 11.66 -0.29 -9.99
CA PRO A 41 10.69 -0.63 -11.02
C PRO A 41 9.92 0.59 -11.57
N TYR A 42 10.05 1.74 -10.90
CA TYR A 42 9.45 3.03 -11.26
C TYR A 42 10.36 3.92 -12.11
N GLU A 43 11.64 3.56 -12.29
CA GLU A 43 12.58 4.26 -13.18
C GLU A 43 12.60 3.57 -14.54
N LYS A 44 12.18 4.25 -15.62
CA LYS A 44 12.15 3.67 -16.97
C LYS A 44 13.52 3.20 -17.48
N MET A 45 14.59 3.89 -17.07
CA MET A 45 15.98 3.55 -17.41
C MET A 45 16.72 2.88 -16.24
N GLY A 46 16.03 2.64 -15.12
CA GLY A 46 16.64 2.00 -13.96
C GLY A 46 16.76 0.48 -14.15
N PRO A 47 17.57 -0.19 -13.33
CA PRO A 47 17.65 -1.64 -13.35
C PRO A 47 16.28 -2.24 -13.02
N ALA A 48 15.72 -2.99 -13.98
CA ALA A 48 14.47 -3.72 -13.81
C ALA A 48 14.62 -4.82 -12.74
N CYS A 49 13.56 -5.06 -11.98
CA CYS A 49 13.58 -6.02 -10.88
C CYS A 49 13.65 -7.46 -11.38
N ALA A 50 14.57 -8.24 -10.83
CA ALA A 50 14.69 -9.68 -11.04
C ALA A 50 14.36 -10.42 -9.74
N ARG A 51 13.76 -11.61 -9.84
CA ARG A 51 13.50 -12.49 -8.69
C ARG A 51 14.79 -12.77 -7.92
N ASN A 52 14.71 -12.86 -6.60
CA ASN A 52 15.85 -13.05 -5.69
C ASN A 52 16.90 -11.92 -5.72
N LYS A 53 16.59 -10.76 -6.31
CA LYS A 53 17.40 -9.54 -6.21
C LYS A 53 16.72 -8.52 -5.31
N ARG A 54 17.47 -7.53 -4.84
CA ARG A 54 16.97 -6.52 -3.90
C ARG A 54 16.33 -5.34 -4.64
N MET A 55 15.23 -4.84 -4.09
CA MET A 55 14.52 -3.66 -4.58
C MET A 55 14.75 -2.48 -3.65
N ASN A 56 14.87 -1.26 -4.17
CA ASN A 56 14.82 -0.04 -3.35
C ASN A 56 13.37 0.28 -2.99
N LEU A 57 13.00 0.10 -1.72
CA LEU A 57 11.67 0.41 -1.21
C LEU A 57 11.76 1.49 -0.14
N ARG A 58 11.05 2.60 -0.33
CA ARG A 58 11.06 3.72 0.61
C ARG A 58 9.65 4.16 0.95
N PHE A 59 9.41 4.37 2.24
CA PHE A 59 8.17 4.92 2.76
C PHE A 59 8.40 6.32 3.29
N VAL A 60 7.47 7.22 3.02
CA VAL A 60 7.47 8.61 3.48
C VAL A 60 6.26 8.80 4.37
N LEU A 61 6.50 9.02 5.66
CA LEU A 61 5.50 9.20 6.70
C LEU A 61 5.33 10.68 6.99
N GLN A 62 4.11 11.20 6.97
CA GLN A 62 3.81 12.53 7.50
C GLN A 62 3.87 12.52 9.03
N THR A 63 4.69 13.40 9.60
CA THR A 63 4.87 13.50 11.05
C THR A 63 3.84 14.46 11.67
N ALA A 64 3.64 14.34 12.98
CA ALA A 64 3.00 15.37 13.76
C ALA A 64 3.78 16.68 13.62
N ARG A 65 3.07 17.82 13.70
CA ARG A 65 3.67 19.15 13.48
C ARG A 65 4.81 19.42 14.46
N GLU A 66 4.66 18.92 15.68
CA GLU A 66 5.60 19.07 16.79
C GLU A 66 6.89 18.25 16.58
N ASN A 67 6.86 17.25 15.69
CA ASN A 67 8.03 16.44 15.32
C ASN A 67 8.74 16.94 14.05
N ASN A 68 8.32 18.07 13.49
CA ASN A 68 8.99 18.66 12.35
C ASN A 68 10.40 19.12 12.76
N PHE A 69 11.37 18.96 11.86
CA PHE A 69 12.74 19.39 12.07
C PHE A 69 13.22 20.25 10.92
N THR A 70 14.16 21.15 11.21
CA THR A 70 14.70 22.10 10.22
C THR A 70 16.11 21.68 9.83
N VAL A 71 16.39 21.64 8.53
CA VAL A 71 17.76 21.48 7.99
C VAL A 71 18.05 22.69 7.11
N GLY A 72 18.95 23.56 7.56
CA GLY A 72 19.17 24.85 6.91
C GLY A 72 17.93 25.73 7.01
N ALA A 73 17.37 26.13 5.86
CA ALA A 73 16.15 26.94 5.78
C ALA A 73 14.87 26.10 5.52
N GLU A 74 15.00 24.80 5.32
CA GLU A 74 13.87 23.93 4.98
C GLU A 74 13.32 23.24 6.22
N VAL A 75 11.99 23.32 6.39
CA VAL A 75 11.27 22.57 7.43
C VAL A 75 10.80 21.25 6.81
N HIS A 76 11.25 20.15 7.39
CA HIS A 76 10.84 18.81 6.99
C HIS A 76 9.66 18.35 7.84
N HIS A 77 8.60 17.93 7.15
CA HIS A 77 7.34 17.45 7.75
C HIS A 77 7.15 15.94 7.62
N VAL A 78 8.22 15.22 7.27
CA VAL A 78 8.17 13.81 6.93
C VAL A 78 9.33 13.03 7.53
N ALA A 79 9.05 11.79 7.92
CA ALA A 79 10.05 10.78 8.24
C ALA A 79 10.17 9.78 7.08
N THR A 80 11.39 9.36 6.74
CA THR A 80 11.62 8.40 5.65
C THR A 80 12.14 7.08 6.19
N TYR A 81 11.56 5.98 5.71
CA TYR A 81 11.99 4.61 6.05
C TYR A 81 12.46 3.90 4.77
N GLY A 82 13.73 3.49 4.74
CA GLY A 82 14.32 2.75 3.63
C GLY A 82 14.43 1.25 3.94
N PHE A 83 14.07 0.42 2.96
CA PHE A 83 14.18 -1.04 3.01
C PHE A 83 14.69 -1.58 1.68
N CYS A 84 15.26 -2.79 1.75
CA CYS A 84 15.71 -3.51 0.56
C CYS A 84 15.22 -4.96 0.52
N PRO A 85 13.89 -5.17 0.38
CA PRO A 85 13.35 -6.50 0.22
C PRO A 85 13.98 -7.24 -0.94
N VAL A 86 14.00 -8.56 -0.81
CA VAL A 86 14.23 -9.46 -1.92
C VAL A 86 12.93 -9.57 -2.73
N VAL A 87 13.01 -9.34 -4.03
CA VAL A 87 11.90 -9.48 -4.97
C VAL A 87 11.42 -10.92 -4.98
N ASP A 88 10.10 -11.09 -4.88
CA ASP A 88 9.39 -12.35 -4.77
C ASP A 88 9.49 -13.09 -3.43
N GLN A 89 10.00 -12.44 -2.38
CA GLN A 89 9.90 -12.94 -1.02
C GLN A 89 8.83 -12.18 -0.24
N LEU A 90 7.93 -12.91 0.44
CA LEU A 90 6.99 -12.31 1.37
C LEU A 90 7.80 -11.66 2.50
N SER A 91 7.67 -10.35 2.64
CA SER A 91 8.46 -9.57 3.59
C SER A 91 7.55 -8.80 4.54
N SER A 92 7.99 -8.62 5.78
CA SER A 92 7.32 -7.79 6.77
C SER A 92 8.27 -6.72 7.29
N PHE A 93 7.84 -5.47 7.23
CA PHE A 93 8.64 -4.32 7.65
C PHE A 93 7.97 -3.61 8.82
N THR A 94 8.71 -3.45 9.91
CA THR A 94 8.24 -2.64 11.04
C THR A 94 8.78 -1.21 10.92
N LEU A 95 7.87 -0.25 10.75
CA LEU A 95 8.17 1.18 10.79
C LEU A 95 8.25 1.61 12.26
N THR A 96 9.42 1.36 12.87
CA THR A 96 9.65 1.62 14.29
C THR A 96 9.50 3.11 14.58
N GLY A 97 8.71 3.46 15.60
CA GLY A 97 8.43 4.85 15.96
C GLY A 97 7.45 5.57 15.05
N ALA A 98 6.97 4.97 13.94
CA ALA A 98 6.02 5.61 13.04
C ALA A 98 4.69 6.02 13.72
N PRO A 99 4.05 5.17 14.54
CA PRO A 99 2.86 5.57 15.31
C PRO A 99 3.12 6.84 16.13
N PHE A 100 4.19 6.84 16.93
CA PHE A 100 4.57 7.98 17.76
C PHE A 100 4.85 9.22 16.92
N LEU A 101 5.69 9.12 15.89
CA LEU A 101 6.05 10.25 15.05
C LEU A 101 4.85 10.88 14.32
N ALA A 102 3.83 10.08 14.00
CA ALA A 102 2.61 10.56 13.36
C ALA A 102 1.66 11.27 14.34
N THR A 103 1.62 10.85 15.61
CA THR A 103 0.54 11.25 16.53
C THR A 103 0.96 11.91 17.84
N SER A 104 2.21 11.76 18.24
CA SER A 104 2.69 12.13 19.57
C SER A 104 4.00 12.87 19.46
N TYR A 105 4.37 13.60 20.49
CA TYR A 105 5.66 14.28 20.56
C TYR A 105 6.23 14.22 21.97
N THR A 106 7.51 14.55 22.06
CA THR A 106 8.23 14.56 23.33
C THR A 106 8.51 16.00 23.71
N LYS A 107 8.14 16.39 24.92
CA LYS A 107 8.48 17.70 25.48
C LYS A 107 9.44 17.50 26.64
N ASN A 108 10.51 18.29 26.66
CA ASN A 108 11.35 18.42 27.84
C ASN A 108 10.80 19.59 28.65
N ASP A 109 10.21 19.30 29.81
CA ASP A 109 9.73 20.35 30.70
C ASP A 109 10.92 20.97 31.46
N THR A 110 10.75 22.17 32.01
CA THR A 110 11.80 22.91 32.74
C THR A 110 12.44 22.13 33.91
N SER A 111 11.79 21.05 34.36
CA SER A 111 12.30 20.09 35.35
C SER A 111 13.30 19.07 34.78
N GLY A 112 13.60 19.11 33.48
CA GLY A 112 14.46 18.14 32.78
C GLY A 112 13.77 16.79 32.53
N LYS A 113 12.50 16.64 32.90
CA LYS A 113 11.73 15.41 32.68
C LYS A 113 11.18 15.39 31.26
N VAL A 114 11.49 14.31 30.55
CA VAL A 114 10.90 13.99 29.26
C VAL A 114 9.48 13.46 29.46
N THR A 115 8.49 14.14 28.90
CA THR A 115 7.08 13.74 28.93
C THR A 115 6.52 13.59 27.51
N ASN A 116 5.73 12.54 27.28
CA ASN A 116 5.09 12.28 25.99
C ASN A 116 3.69 12.89 25.96
N HIS A 117 3.33 13.49 24.83
CA HIS A 117 2.05 14.16 24.63
C HIS A 117 1.43 13.76 23.29
N LEU A 118 0.10 13.71 23.21
CA LEU A 118 -0.59 13.65 21.92
C LEU A 118 -0.46 15.00 21.20
N SER A 119 -0.33 14.98 19.88
CA SER A 119 -0.33 16.19 19.05
C SER A 119 -1.64 16.97 19.22
N LEU A 120 -1.54 18.29 19.40
CA LEU A 120 -2.68 19.16 19.72
C LEU A 120 -3.57 19.47 18.51
N GLY A 121 -3.05 19.28 17.29
CA GLY A 121 -3.72 19.57 16.03
C GLY A 121 -3.71 18.36 15.10
N MET A 122 -4.32 17.27 15.55
CA MET A 122 -4.29 15.99 14.85
C MET A 122 -5.12 16.00 13.56
N THR A 123 -4.52 16.48 12.47
CA THR A 123 -5.07 16.26 11.13
C THR A 123 -4.66 14.89 10.59
N PRO A 124 -5.44 14.29 9.67
CA PRO A 124 -5.15 13.00 9.07
C PRO A 124 -3.69 12.89 8.58
N ARG A 125 -2.99 11.82 8.98
CA ARG A 125 -1.59 11.54 8.62
C ARG A 125 -1.51 10.40 7.64
N TYR A 126 -0.63 10.54 6.66
CA TYR A 126 -0.49 9.57 5.58
C TYR A 126 0.92 8.98 5.51
N LEU A 127 0.96 7.73 5.08
CA LEU A 127 2.17 7.04 4.66
C LEU A 127 2.10 6.87 3.14
N SER A 128 3.15 7.27 2.43
CA SER A 128 3.27 7.07 1.00
C SER A 128 4.48 6.21 0.65
N VAL A 129 4.43 5.54 -0.50
CA VAL A 129 5.54 4.75 -1.01
C VAL A 129 6.18 5.47 -2.20
N TYR A 130 7.44 5.82 -2.06
CA TYR A 130 8.19 6.49 -3.11
C TYR A 130 8.31 5.59 -4.35
N GLY A 131 8.08 6.16 -5.54
CA GLY A 131 8.07 5.44 -6.80
C GLY A 131 6.71 4.88 -7.20
N PHE A 132 5.68 4.97 -6.34
CA PHE A 132 4.33 4.46 -6.63
C PHE A 132 3.40 5.52 -7.25
N GLY A 133 3.98 6.54 -7.87
CA GLY A 133 3.27 7.62 -8.52
C GLY A 133 2.73 7.27 -9.92
N ALA A 134 1.98 8.21 -10.49
CA ALA A 134 1.33 8.07 -11.78
C ALA A 134 2.31 8.13 -12.96
N SER A 135 1.83 7.81 -14.17
CA SER A 135 2.64 7.76 -15.40
C SER A 135 3.35 9.08 -15.79
N ASN A 136 2.87 10.23 -15.29
CA ASN A 136 3.45 11.56 -15.52
C ASN A 136 4.37 12.01 -14.35
N SER A 137 4.26 11.39 -13.17
CA SER A 137 5.10 11.66 -12.00
C SER A 137 5.23 10.37 -11.19
N THR A 138 6.23 9.56 -11.53
CA THR A 138 6.35 8.21 -10.95
C THR A 138 6.84 8.23 -9.51
N HIS A 139 7.50 9.31 -9.07
CA HIS A 139 8.17 9.36 -7.77
C HIS A 139 7.21 9.56 -6.59
N PHE A 140 6.17 10.38 -6.74
CA PHE A 140 5.32 10.79 -5.64
C PHE A 140 3.86 10.40 -5.92
N PRO A 141 3.30 9.44 -5.15
CA PRO A 141 1.89 9.09 -5.28
C PRO A 141 0.98 10.23 -4.80
N GLU A 142 -0.01 10.56 -5.62
CA GLU A 142 -1.00 11.58 -5.30
C GLU A 142 -2.00 11.06 -4.26
N LYS A 143 -2.23 11.84 -3.19
CA LYS A 143 -3.20 11.53 -2.14
C LYS A 143 -4.62 11.48 -2.73
N GLY A 144 -5.39 10.46 -2.36
CA GLY A 144 -6.78 10.29 -2.80
C GLY A 144 -6.94 9.74 -4.23
N VAL A 145 -5.86 9.69 -5.01
CA VAL A 145 -5.85 9.16 -6.38
C VAL A 145 -5.01 7.89 -6.47
N SER A 146 -3.81 7.90 -5.88
CA SER A 146 -2.91 6.75 -5.89
C SER A 146 -3.11 5.88 -4.66
N ARG A 147 -3.15 4.56 -4.89
CA ARG A 147 -3.08 3.54 -3.83
C ARG A 147 -1.69 3.49 -3.19
N GLY A 148 -0.70 4.19 -3.72
CA GLY A 148 0.62 4.36 -3.11
C GLY A 148 0.62 5.22 -1.85
N THR A 149 -0.50 5.86 -1.51
CA THR A 149 -0.68 6.69 -0.30
C THR A 149 -1.83 6.14 0.55
N VAL A 150 -1.61 5.99 1.85
CA VAL A 150 -2.60 5.43 2.79
C VAL A 150 -2.69 6.26 4.07
N LEU A 151 -3.90 6.39 4.61
CA LEU A 151 -4.12 6.97 5.94
C LEU A 151 -3.54 6.06 7.00
N VAL A 152 -2.75 6.61 7.93
CA VAL A 152 -2.13 5.85 9.02
C VAL A 152 -2.43 6.37 10.41
N ALA A 153 -2.84 7.63 10.54
CA ALA A 153 -3.36 8.14 11.80
C ALA A 153 -4.45 9.20 11.61
N ILE A 154 -5.39 9.24 12.54
CA ILE A 154 -6.50 10.20 12.57
C ILE A 154 -6.88 10.55 14.00
N ASN A 155 -7.53 11.70 14.20
CA ASN A 155 -8.11 12.05 15.48
C ASN A 155 -9.24 11.06 15.84
N GLY A 156 -9.20 10.52 17.05
CA GLY A 156 -10.18 9.54 17.51
C GLY A 156 -11.49 10.15 17.99
N SER A 157 -11.52 11.45 18.33
CA SER A 157 -12.77 12.14 18.68
C SER A 157 -13.79 12.07 17.56
N ASP A 158 -13.33 12.14 16.32
CA ASP A 158 -14.18 12.25 15.12
C ASP A 158 -14.89 10.92 14.78
N PHE A 159 -14.43 9.80 15.35
CA PHE A 159 -14.90 8.45 14.99
C PHE A 159 -15.38 7.60 16.16
N THR A 160 -14.81 7.79 17.35
CA THR A 160 -15.15 6.98 18.54
C THR A 160 -15.92 7.76 19.59
N GLY A 161 -15.96 9.09 19.48
CA GLY A 161 -16.46 9.98 20.53
C GLY A 161 -15.55 10.07 21.76
N VAL A 162 -14.42 9.34 21.79
CA VAL A 162 -13.45 9.42 22.88
C VAL A 162 -12.53 10.62 22.67
N VAL A 163 -12.69 11.63 23.53
CA VAL A 163 -11.84 12.82 23.54
C VAL A 163 -10.40 12.42 23.88
N ASN A 164 -9.42 13.11 23.30
CA ASN A 164 -7.98 12.84 23.50
C ASN A 164 -7.60 11.38 23.16
N SER A 165 -8.15 10.86 22.06
CA SER A 165 -7.74 9.58 21.50
C SER A 165 -7.28 9.76 20.07
N VAL A 166 -6.43 8.86 19.59
CA VAL A 166 -5.95 8.83 18.22
C VAL A 166 -6.10 7.43 17.66
N GLY A 167 -6.63 7.34 16.44
CA GLY A 167 -6.68 6.09 15.68
C GLY A 167 -5.35 5.90 14.97
N VAL A 168 -4.67 4.78 15.19
CA VAL A 168 -3.39 4.46 14.55
C VAL A 168 -3.48 3.13 13.82
N VAL A 169 -3.16 3.15 12.53
CA VAL A 169 -3.01 1.93 11.73
C VAL A 169 -1.75 1.19 12.17
N THR A 170 -1.87 -0.10 12.42
CA THR A 170 -0.76 -0.95 12.89
C THR A 170 -0.40 -2.02 11.87
N MET A 171 -1.31 -2.34 10.94
CA MET A 171 -1.09 -3.35 9.91
C MET A 171 -1.48 -2.80 8.54
N LEU A 172 -0.55 -2.88 7.61
CA LEU A 172 -0.70 -2.47 6.22
C LEU A 172 -0.30 -3.62 5.30
N SER A 173 -0.96 -3.73 4.16
CA SER A 173 -0.57 -4.64 3.08
C SER A 173 -0.28 -3.84 1.83
N LEU A 174 0.93 -4.02 1.30
CA LEU A 174 1.43 -3.39 0.09
C LEU A 174 1.59 -4.46 -1.00
N GLU A 175 0.99 -4.19 -2.15
CA GLU A 175 1.19 -4.99 -3.36
C GLU A 175 2.14 -4.30 -4.33
N ILE A 176 3.02 -5.10 -4.93
CA ILE A 176 4.00 -4.67 -5.92
C ILE A 176 3.78 -5.52 -7.19
N GLY A 177 2.97 -5.01 -8.10
CA GLY A 177 2.76 -5.56 -9.43
C GLY A 177 3.90 -5.18 -10.39
N LEU A 178 4.54 -6.19 -10.98
CA LEU A 178 5.61 -6.03 -11.95
C LEU A 178 5.22 -6.64 -13.30
N ASN A 179 5.60 -5.98 -14.39
CA ASN A 179 5.55 -6.51 -15.75
C ASN A 179 6.96 -6.43 -16.33
N ASN A 180 7.60 -7.58 -16.54
CA ASN A 180 9.00 -7.67 -16.95
C ASN A 180 9.94 -6.88 -16.01
N GLY A 181 9.67 -6.94 -14.70
CA GLY A 181 10.48 -6.28 -13.68
C GLY A 181 10.27 -4.77 -13.50
N LEU A 182 9.31 -4.17 -14.21
CA LEU A 182 8.97 -2.74 -14.11
C LEU A 182 7.49 -2.54 -13.74
N PHE A 183 7.13 -1.34 -13.30
CA PHE A 183 5.73 -0.96 -13.14
C PHE A 183 5.03 -0.80 -14.48
N ASN A 184 3.78 -1.27 -14.54
CA ASN A 184 2.97 -1.25 -15.74
C ASN A 184 1.90 -0.15 -15.68
N TYR A 185 1.97 0.82 -16.58
CA TYR A 185 1.05 1.95 -16.68
C TYR A 185 0.05 1.73 -17.82
N ILE A 186 -0.87 0.79 -17.64
CA ILE A 186 -1.80 0.35 -18.68
C ILE A 186 -2.70 1.51 -19.11
N GLY A 187 -2.67 1.83 -20.41
CA GLY A 187 -3.47 2.90 -20.98
C GLY A 187 -2.91 4.32 -20.79
N ALA A 188 -1.68 4.46 -20.32
CA ALA A 188 -0.99 5.75 -20.32
C ALA A 188 -0.75 6.24 -21.77
N SER A 189 -0.98 7.53 -22.02
CA SER A 189 -0.63 8.16 -23.31
C SER A 189 -0.03 9.55 -23.08
N LYS A 190 0.92 9.94 -23.93
CA LYS A 190 1.45 11.32 -23.94
C LYS A 190 0.41 12.25 -24.56
N ALA A 191 0.47 13.53 -24.19
CA ALA A 191 -0.27 14.56 -24.92
C ALA A 191 0.16 14.53 -26.38
N SER A 192 -0.81 14.62 -27.28
CA SER A 192 -0.58 14.61 -28.72
C SER A 192 -1.49 15.60 -29.40
N LYS A 193 -1.27 15.83 -30.69
CA LYS A 193 -2.24 16.53 -31.54
C LYS A 193 -2.90 15.49 -32.43
N ARG A 194 -4.21 15.62 -32.64
CA ARG A 194 -4.97 14.79 -33.57
C ARG A 194 -5.49 15.68 -34.69
N ALA A 195 -5.20 15.29 -35.93
CA ALA A 195 -5.82 15.89 -37.10
C ALA A 195 -7.32 15.57 -37.08
N VAL A 196 -8.14 16.59 -37.20
CA VAL A 196 -9.58 16.47 -37.42
C VAL A 196 -9.94 17.29 -38.65
N VAL A 197 -11.00 16.87 -39.33
CA VAL A 197 -11.54 17.63 -40.46
C VAL A 197 -11.91 19.02 -39.98
N ASN A 198 -11.39 20.04 -40.64
CA ASN A 198 -11.73 21.42 -40.32
C ASN A 198 -13.20 21.66 -40.70
N PRO A 199 -14.10 21.92 -39.73
CA PRO A 199 -15.52 22.16 -40.04
C PRO A 199 -15.73 23.43 -40.86
N ASN A 200 -14.74 24.34 -40.87
CA ASN A 200 -14.78 25.58 -41.63
C ASN A 200 -14.06 25.47 -42.98
N TYR A 201 -13.55 24.29 -43.37
CA TYR A 201 -12.87 24.16 -44.66
C TYR A 201 -13.81 24.46 -45.82
N ASN A 202 -13.45 25.43 -46.66
CA ASN A 202 -14.19 25.77 -47.86
C ASN A 202 -13.24 26.13 -49.01
N ALA A 203 -13.09 25.20 -49.95
CA ALA A 203 -12.20 25.34 -51.09
C ALA A 203 -12.46 26.59 -51.94
N SER A 204 -13.72 27.04 -52.04
CA SER A 204 -14.08 28.20 -52.88
C SER A 204 -13.57 29.52 -52.28
N LEU A 205 -13.46 29.61 -50.95
CA LEU A 205 -12.97 30.79 -50.24
C LEU A 205 -11.43 30.91 -50.25
N CYS A 206 -10.72 29.88 -50.71
CA CYS A 206 -9.26 29.81 -50.69
C CYS A 206 -8.60 30.22 -52.00
N SER A 207 -9.41 30.73 -52.94
CA SER A 207 -9.03 30.89 -54.34
C SER A 207 -8.31 32.20 -54.66
N ASN A 208 -8.24 33.16 -53.74
CA ASN A 208 -7.50 34.41 -53.94
C ASN A 208 -6.87 34.78 -52.60
N GLY A 209 -5.57 35.05 -52.57
CA GLY A 209 -4.76 35.22 -51.36
C GLY A 209 -5.05 36.48 -50.54
N SER A 210 -6.33 36.85 -50.35
CA SER A 210 -6.73 37.76 -49.28
C SER A 210 -6.71 36.97 -47.98
N GLU A 211 -5.68 37.20 -47.18
CA GLU A 211 -5.68 36.81 -45.77
C GLU A 211 -6.92 37.43 -45.12
N SER A 212 -7.92 36.59 -44.87
CA SER A 212 -9.09 36.93 -44.08
C SER A 212 -8.60 37.44 -42.72
N SER A 213 -8.89 38.71 -42.41
CA SER A 213 -8.54 39.36 -41.14
C SER A 213 -9.33 38.83 -39.93
N GLY A 214 -10.09 37.74 -40.09
CA GLY A 214 -10.79 37.04 -39.03
C GLY A 214 -10.04 35.79 -38.58
N SER A 215 -10.10 35.48 -37.29
CA SER A 215 -9.44 34.33 -36.63
C SER A 215 -9.84 32.92 -37.11
N VAL A 216 -10.57 32.80 -38.23
CA VAL A 216 -11.11 31.54 -38.74
C VAL A 216 -10.36 31.13 -40.01
N ASN A 217 -9.70 29.97 -39.96
CA ASN A 217 -8.98 29.40 -41.09
C ASN A 217 -9.92 28.54 -41.94
N TYR A 218 -10.21 28.98 -43.16
CA TYR A 218 -11.08 28.28 -44.12
C TYR A 218 -10.31 27.38 -45.10
N CYS A 219 -8.98 27.41 -45.08
CA CYS A 219 -8.14 26.83 -46.14
C CYS A 219 -7.33 25.61 -45.72
N GLU A 220 -7.19 25.39 -44.42
CA GLU A 220 -6.70 24.12 -43.90
C GLU A 220 -7.80 23.05 -43.97
N LYS A 221 -7.56 21.96 -44.70
CA LYS A 221 -8.46 20.79 -44.74
C LYS A 221 -8.55 20.08 -43.38
N GLU A 222 -7.46 20.13 -42.62
CA GLU A 222 -7.33 19.50 -41.32
C GLU A 222 -6.84 20.53 -40.31
N ILE A 223 -7.46 20.57 -39.15
CA ILE A 223 -6.96 21.31 -38.00
C ILE A 223 -6.47 20.32 -36.94
N PHE A 224 -5.48 20.75 -36.18
CA PHE A 224 -4.89 19.93 -35.14
C PHE A 224 -5.51 20.23 -33.78
N MET A 225 -6.33 19.33 -33.27
CA MET A 225 -6.88 19.43 -31.93
C MET A 225 -5.91 18.85 -30.89
N PRO A 226 -5.70 19.53 -29.76
CA PRO A 226 -4.93 18.96 -28.66
C PRO A 226 -5.68 17.76 -28.06
N VAL A 227 -4.99 16.65 -27.91
CA VAL A 227 -5.43 15.48 -27.15
C VAL A 227 -4.66 15.46 -25.85
N ALA A 228 -5.39 15.58 -24.74
CA ALA A 228 -4.81 15.57 -23.40
C ALA A 228 -4.08 14.24 -23.13
N ALA A 229 -3.00 14.30 -22.37
CA ALA A 229 -2.31 13.11 -21.90
C ALA A 229 -3.26 12.28 -21.02
N LYS A 230 -3.26 10.95 -21.21
CA LYS A 230 -3.95 10.04 -20.29
C LYS A 230 -3.00 9.61 -19.20
N VAL A 231 -3.21 10.14 -18.00
CA VAL A 231 -2.43 9.83 -16.81
C VAL A 231 -3.06 8.66 -16.06
N VAL A 232 -2.28 7.63 -15.77
CA VAL A 232 -2.76 6.42 -15.06
C VAL A 232 -1.84 6.04 -13.90
N GLN A 233 -2.38 5.30 -12.94
CA GLN A 233 -1.62 4.66 -11.87
C GLN A 233 -1.05 3.31 -12.33
N PRO A 234 0.05 2.84 -11.73
CA PRO A 234 0.58 1.53 -12.05
C PRO A 234 -0.39 0.41 -11.63
N ALA A 235 -0.54 -0.61 -12.46
CA ALA A 235 -1.48 -1.70 -12.24
C ALA A 235 -1.03 -2.60 -11.08
N LYS A 236 -1.96 -2.89 -10.15
CA LYS A 236 -1.75 -3.78 -8.98
C LYS A 236 -0.56 -3.35 -8.10
N VAL A 237 -0.44 -2.04 -7.90
CA VAL A 237 0.65 -1.41 -7.16
C VAL A 237 0.03 -0.47 -6.11
N GLY A 238 0.41 -0.65 -4.84
CA GLY A 238 -0.07 0.18 -3.73
C GLY A 238 -0.69 -0.60 -2.58
N PHE A 239 -1.23 0.12 -1.60
CA PHE A 239 -1.85 -0.43 -0.41
C PHE A 239 -3.20 -1.07 -0.71
N ILE A 240 -3.44 -2.21 -0.06
CA ILE A 240 -4.71 -2.93 -0.08
C ILE A 240 -5.36 -2.82 1.30
N PRO A 241 -6.68 -2.54 1.36
CA PRO A 241 -7.40 -2.49 2.62
C PRO A 241 -7.25 -3.80 3.40
N THR A 242 -6.93 -3.70 4.67
CA THR A 242 -6.93 -4.85 5.59
C THR A 242 -8.26 -5.02 6.32
N CYS A 243 -9.23 -4.15 6.05
CA CYS A 243 -10.62 -4.27 6.47
C CYS A 243 -11.50 -4.75 5.31
N ASN A 244 -12.55 -5.51 5.63
CA ASN A 244 -13.52 -5.94 4.62
C ASN A 244 -14.62 -4.88 4.41
N ALA A 245 -15.55 -5.14 3.48
CA ALA A 245 -16.67 -4.26 3.17
C ALA A 245 -17.66 -4.04 4.34
N LYS A 246 -17.59 -4.85 5.40
CA LYS A 246 -18.38 -4.70 6.63
C LYS A 246 -17.62 -3.94 7.72
N ASP A 247 -16.49 -3.31 7.38
CA ASP A 247 -15.57 -2.65 8.33
C ASP A 247 -15.10 -3.55 9.47
N ILE A 248 -14.93 -4.84 9.18
CA ILE A 248 -14.33 -5.80 10.11
C ILE A 248 -12.85 -5.94 9.73
N CYS A 249 -11.99 -5.70 10.71
CA CYS A 249 -10.56 -5.93 10.55
C CYS A 249 -10.30 -7.41 10.26
N THR A 250 -9.65 -7.69 9.12
CA THR A 250 -9.47 -9.06 8.66
C THR A 250 -8.22 -9.74 9.23
N VAL A 251 -7.36 -8.96 9.91
CA VAL A 251 -6.04 -9.35 10.41
C VAL A 251 -5.98 -9.16 11.91
N GLY A 252 -5.54 -10.18 12.65
CA GLY A 252 -5.42 -10.09 14.10
C GLY A 252 -6.75 -10.27 14.84
N ASN A 253 -6.76 -9.95 16.12
CA ASN A 253 -7.91 -10.14 17.01
C ASN A 253 -8.96 -9.04 16.79
N PRO A 254 -10.18 -9.36 16.30
CA PRO A 254 -11.21 -8.37 16.02
C PRO A 254 -11.76 -7.65 17.27
N ARG A 255 -11.43 -8.12 18.48
CA ARG A 255 -11.76 -7.42 19.74
C ARG A 255 -10.78 -6.30 20.08
N ILE A 256 -9.56 -6.36 19.54
CA ILE A 256 -8.49 -5.39 19.83
C ILE A 256 -8.35 -4.42 18.66
N TYR A 257 -8.44 -4.93 17.43
CA TYR A 257 -8.26 -4.14 16.22
C TYR A 257 -9.59 -3.61 15.69
N THR A 258 -9.55 -2.38 15.20
CA THR A 258 -10.66 -1.69 14.55
C THR A 258 -10.23 -1.18 13.17
N CYS A 259 -11.20 -0.75 12.37
CA CYS A 259 -10.97 -0.24 11.03
C CYS A 259 -10.82 1.28 11.04
N ILE A 260 -9.61 1.75 10.76
CA ILE A 260 -9.24 3.17 10.70
C ILE A 260 -9.32 3.65 9.25
N GLY A 261 -10.07 4.73 9.02
CA GLY A 261 -10.27 5.38 7.73
C GLY A 261 -11.71 5.82 7.51
N ASP A 262 -11.91 6.64 6.48
CA ASP A 262 -13.18 7.35 6.27
C ASP A 262 -14.10 6.59 5.29
N ILE A 263 -13.52 5.78 4.41
CA ILE A 263 -14.24 5.10 3.33
C ILE A 263 -14.42 3.62 3.70
N PRO A 264 -15.68 3.14 3.90
CA PRO A 264 -15.96 1.74 4.18
C PRO A 264 -15.34 0.79 3.15
N GLY A 265 -14.77 -0.32 3.62
CA GLY A 265 -14.07 -1.29 2.76
C GLY A 265 -12.74 -0.81 2.16
N GLN A 266 -12.32 0.44 2.43
CA GLN A 266 -10.98 0.95 2.10
C GLN A 266 -10.12 1.26 3.33
N LYS A 267 -10.59 0.82 4.51
CA LYS A 267 -9.95 1.05 5.81
C LYS A 267 -8.83 0.06 6.08
N ASN A 268 -7.99 0.39 7.06
CA ASN A 268 -6.91 -0.47 7.52
C ASN A 268 -7.02 -0.77 9.02
N CYS A 269 -6.45 -1.90 9.41
CA CYS A 269 -6.51 -2.43 10.77
C CYS A 269 -5.60 -1.61 11.68
N GLY A 270 -6.19 -1.08 12.74
CA GLY A 270 -5.53 -0.21 13.69
C GLY A 270 -6.12 -0.34 15.08
N VAL A 271 -5.69 0.55 15.96
CA VAL A 271 -6.16 0.66 17.34
C VAL A 271 -6.37 2.12 17.70
N TYR A 272 -7.29 2.39 18.62
CA TYR A 272 -7.37 3.69 19.28
C TYR A 272 -6.57 3.68 20.56
N ARG A 273 -5.83 4.76 20.81
CA ARG A 273 -5.04 4.96 22.04
C ARG A 273 -5.20 6.39 22.53
N SER A 274 -5.22 6.55 23.85
CA SER A 274 -5.24 7.85 24.51
C SER A 274 -3.95 8.14 25.27
N ASP A 275 -3.21 7.09 25.65
CA ASP A 275 -1.91 7.23 26.33
C ASP A 275 -0.76 7.32 25.30
N PRO A 276 -0.01 8.43 25.26
CA PRO A 276 1.19 8.57 24.43
C PRO A 276 2.29 7.54 24.71
N GLU A 277 2.40 7.00 25.93
CA GLU A 277 3.37 5.94 26.24
C GLU A 277 2.98 4.63 25.54
N GLU A 278 1.69 4.25 25.59
CA GLU A 278 1.20 3.08 24.85
C GLU A 278 1.42 3.22 23.33
N ILE A 279 1.29 4.45 22.79
CA ILE A 279 1.52 4.74 21.37
C ILE A 279 2.99 4.56 20.98
N ARG A 280 3.93 4.87 21.87
CA ARG A 280 5.37 4.68 21.64
C ARG A 280 5.72 3.21 21.41
N ASP A 281 5.04 2.32 22.11
CA ASP A 281 5.23 0.88 22.00
C ASP A 281 4.48 0.25 20.81
N LEU A 282 3.57 0.99 20.16
CA LEU A 282 2.89 0.52 18.97
C LEU A 282 3.87 0.29 17.82
N ARG A 283 3.64 -0.80 17.09
CA ARG A 283 4.37 -1.16 15.89
C ARG A 283 3.46 -1.03 14.67
N MET A 284 3.89 -0.24 13.69
CA MET A 284 3.27 -0.24 12.37
C MET A 284 4.03 -1.20 11.47
N THR A 285 3.31 -2.19 10.93
CA THR A 285 3.88 -3.27 10.13
C THR A 285 3.33 -3.23 8.72
N VAL A 286 4.21 -3.25 7.73
CA VAL A 286 3.87 -3.34 6.31
C VAL A 286 4.22 -4.72 5.78
N LEU A 287 3.22 -5.49 5.38
CA LEU A 287 3.38 -6.74 4.66
C LEU A 287 3.51 -6.44 3.17
N VAL A 288 4.54 -6.97 2.51
CA VAL A 288 4.82 -6.71 1.09
C VAL A 288 4.71 -8.01 0.30
N SER A 289 3.95 -7.96 -0.79
CA SER A 289 3.75 -9.10 -1.70
C SER A 289 3.92 -8.69 -3.16
N TYR A 290 4.46 -9.59 -3.98
CA TYR A 290 4.77 -9.34 -5.39
C TYR A 290 3.85 -10.15 -6.32
N TYR A 291 3.52 -9.55 -7.47
CA TYR A 291 2.69 -10.17 -8.51
C TYR A 291 3.22 -9.86 -9.90
N GLY A 292 2.89 -10.71 -10.87
CA GLY A 292 3.25 -10.53 -12.28
C GLY A 292 4.58 -11.19 -12.62
N THR A 293 5.45 -10.52 -13.36
CA THR A 293 6.70 -11.08 -13.88
C THR A 293 7.92 -10.23 -13.58
N ASP A 294 9.06 -10.89 -13.35
CA ASP A 294 10.36 -10.24 -13.21
C ASP A 294 11.01 -9.91 -14.57
N SER A 295 12.17 -9.26 -14.58
CA SER A 295 12.91 -8.88 -15.80
C SER A 295 13.37 -10.06 -16.66
N ARG A 296 13.37 -11.28 -16.12
CA ARG A 296 13.66 -12.53 -16.84
C ARG A 296 12.37 -13.28 -17.23
N ARG A 297 11.21 -12.64 -17.08
CA ARG A 297 9.87 -13.19 -17.33
C ARG A 297 9.47 -14.36 -16.43
N ASN A 298 10.14 -14.54 -15.29
CA ASN A 298 9.70 -15.50 -14.29
C ASN A 298 8.45 -14.97 -13.59
N VAL A 299 7.46 -15.85 -13.37
CA VAL A 299 6.26 -15.52 -12.60
C VAL A 299 6.62 -15.34 -11.12
N LEU A 300 6.13 -14.26 -10.54
CA LEU A 300 6.25 -13.94 -9.13
C LEU A 300 5.16 -14.67 -8.34
N THR A 301 5.55 -15.30 -7.23
CA THR A 301 4.76 -16.26 -6.46
C THR A 301 4.42 -15.80 -5.04
N SER A 302 5.11 -14.81 -4.48
CA SER A 302 4.89 -14.32 -3.11
C SER A 302 3.47 -13.80 -2.85
N GLY A 303 2.78 -13.25 -3.86
CA GLY A 303 1.37 -12.87 -3.76
C GLY A 303 0.43 -14.00 -3.34
N GLY A 304 0.70 -15.23 -3.79
CA GLY A 304 -0.05 -16.42 -3.37
C GLY A 304 0.19 -16.82 -1.91
N LYS A 305 1.24 -16.29 -1.29
CA LYS A 305 1.59 -16.52 0.12
C LYS A 305 1.11 -15.39 1.02
N ASN A 306 0.51 -14.33 0.48
CA ASN A 306 0.01 -13.22 1.30
C ASN A 306 -1.13 -13.73 2.20
N PRO A 307 -0.99 -13.66 3.54
CA PRO A 307 -1.98 -14.20 4.46
C PRO A 307 -3.37 -13.55 4.30
N LEU A 308 -3.44 -12.31 3.81
CA LEU A 308 -4.73 -11.66 3.52
C LEU A 308 -5.55 -12.39 2.47
N ASN A 309 -4.88 -12.88 1.42
CA ASN A 309 -5.54 -13.63 0.35
C ASN A 309 -6.00 -15.01 0.86
N PHE A 310 -5.24 -15.59 1.79
CA PHE A 310 -5.59 -16.88 2.39
C PHE A 310 -6.74 -16.76 3.38
N VAL A 311 -6.78 -15.69 4.19
CA VAL A 311 -7.86 -15.46 5.16
C VAL A 311 -9.20 -15.29 4.46
N SER A 312 -9.28 -14.63 3.30
CA SER A 312 -10.52 -14.60 2.51
C SER A 312 -10.96 -15.98 2.01
N PHE A 313 -10.00 -16.85 1.68
CA PHE A 313 -10.29 -18.21 1.23
C PHE A 313 -10.76 -19.11 2.38
N VAL A 314 -10.10 -18.98 3.53
CA VAL A 314 -10.37 -19.78 4.75
C VAL A 314 -11.66 -19.38 5.44
N LYS A 315 -11.94 -18.07 5.56
CA LYS A 315 -13.09 -17.55 6.32
C LYS A 315 -14.44 -17.97 5.78
N THR A 316 -14.52 -18.41 4.52
CA THR A 316 -15.84 -18.54 3.89
C THR A 316 -16.46 -19.92 4.00
N ASN A 317 -15.70 -21.04 4.06
CA ASN A 317 -16.27 -22.39 4.25
C ASN A 317 -15.22 -23.49 4.34
N ALA A 318 -13.96 -23.24 3.95
CA ALA A 318 -12.99 -24.33 3.75
C ALA A 318 -12.57 -25.03 5.06
N LEU A 319 -12.28 -24.29 6.13
CA LEU A 319 -11.89 -24.93 7.40
C LEU A 319 -13.07 -25.56 8.14
N TYR A 320 -14.27 -24.98 8.04
CA TYR A 320 -15.49 -25.61 8.55
C TYR A 320 -15.83 -26.86 7.74
N ALA A 321 -15.77 -26.82 6.40
CA ALA A 321 -16.01 -27.98 5.56
C ALA A 321 -14.94 -29.08 5.74
N ILE A 322 -13.66 -28.72 5.92
CA ILE A 322 -12.61 -29.69 6.27
C ILE A 322 -12.86 -30.25 7.68
N GLY A 323 -13.21 -29.40 8.65
CA GLY A 323 -13.56 -29.81 10.00
C GLY A 323 -14.76 -30.75 10.06
N ASP A 324 -15.83 -30.42 9.34
CA ASP A 324 -17.06 -31.21 9.26
C ASP A 324 -16.84 -32.52 8.51
N ARG A 325 -16.03 -32.52 7.46
CA ARG A 325 -15.70 -33.75 6.70
C ARG A 325 -14.77 -34.67 7.46
N ILE A 326 -13.82 -34.11 8.22
CA ILE A 326 -13.00 -34.88 9.16
C ILE A 326 -13.87 -35.42 10.30
N SER A 327 -14.77 -34.59 10.84
CA SER A 327 -15.72 -34.99 11.89
C SER A 327 -16.68 -36.08 11.41
N SER A 328 -17.19 -36.01 10.17
CA SER A 328 -18.05 -37.04 9.57
C SER A 328 -17.31 -38.35 9.32
N LEU A 329 -16.02 -38.29 8.93
CA LEU A 329 -15.17 -39.47 8.79
C LEU A 329 -14.90 -40.16 10.14
N PHE A 330 -14.84 -39.40 11.24
CA PHE A 330 -14.61 -39.96 12.58
C PHE A 330 -15.87 -40.35 13.34
N THR A 331 -17.04 -39.77 13.00
CA THR A 331 -18.34 -40.08 13.62
C THR A 331 -19.11 -41.17 12.87
N GLY A 332 -18.61 -41.67 11.74
CA GLY A 332 -19.08 -42.90 11.12
C GLY A 332 -20.42 -42.80 10.38
N ASN A 333 -20.92 -41.60 10.10
CA ASN A 333 -22.10 -41.42 9.25
C ASN A 333 -21.69 -41.36 7.77
N ILE A 334 -21.27 -42.50 7.22
CA ILE A 334 -21.24 -42.73 5.77
C ILE A 334 -22.66 -43.13 5.36
N SER A 335 -23.52 -42.13 5.21
CA SER A 335 -24.76 -42.26 4.45
C SER A 335 -24.83 -41.11 3.46
N VAL A 336 -24.02 -41.20 2.40
CA VAL A 336 -24.25 -40.46 1.16
C VAL A 336 -24.46 -41.51 0.08
N ARG A 337 -25.72 -41.68 -0.35
CA ARG A 337 -26.01 -42.21 -1.69
C ARG A 337 -25.53 -41.16 -2.69
N LEU A 338 -24.83 -41.65 -3.71
CA LEU A 338 -24.40 -40.92 -4.91
C LEU A 338 -25.53 -40.07 -5.50
#